data_AF-A0A962AS92-F1
#
_entry.id   AF-A0A962AS92-F1
#
_cell.length_a   1.000
_cell.length_b   1.000
_cell.length_c   1.000
_cell.angle_alpha   90.00
_cell.angle_beta   90.00
_cell.angle_gamma   90.00
#
_symmetry.space_group_name_H-M   'P 1'
#
loop_
_entity.id
_entity.type
_entity.pdbx_description
1 polymer ?
#
loop_
_entity_poly.entity_id
_entity_poly.type
_entity_poly.pdbx_seq_one_letter_code
_entity_poly.pdbx_strand_id
1 'polypeptide(L)' 'GAISFARIRRLYWAAGDPKGGAVEHGPRFFSQPTCHHAPELYGGIRESEAAAMLRDFFRARR' A
#
# COMPACT_ATOMS: atom_id res chain seq x y z
N GLY A 1 -1.18 2.23 -10.19
CA GLY A 1 -0.88 1.97 -11.61
C GLY A 1 -0.94 0.49 -11.95
N ALA A 2 0.19 -0.22 -11.87
CA ALA A 2 0.33 -1.60 -12.34
C ALA A 2 -0.76 -2.59 -11.85
N ILE A 3 -1.14 -2.52 -10.57
CA ILE A 3 -2.18 -3.37 -9.97
C ILE A 3 -3.52 -3.24 -10.70
N SER A 4 -3.89 -2.03 -11.11
CA SER A 4 -5.12 -1.76 -11.88
C SER A 4 -5.03 -2.33 -13.29
N PHE A 5 -3.92 -2.12 -13.99
CA PHE A 5 -3.70 -2.69 -15.32
C PHE A 5 -3.72 -4.21 -15.34
N ALA A 6 -3.16 -4.85 -14.30
CA ALA A 6 -3.18 -6.30 -14.13
C ALA A 6 -4.55 -6.85 -13.67
N ARG A 7 -5.53 -5.98 -13.42
CA ARG A 7 -6.89 -6.35 -12.95
C ARG A 7 -6.88 -7.24 -11.72
N ILE A 8 -5.94 -7.01 -10.81
CA ILE A 8 -5.87 -7.77 -9.55
C ILE A 8 -7.16 -7.50 -8.77
N ARG A 9 -7.81 -8.57 -8.31
CA ARG A 9 -9.11 -8.45 -7.64
C ARG A 9 -9.00 -7.84 -6.25
N ARG A 10 -7.99 -8.24 -5.48
CA ARG A 10 -7.85 -7.86 -4.06
C ARG A 10 -6.42 -7.48 -3.74
N LEU A 11 -6.27 -6.41 -2.99
CA LEU A 11 -4.98 -5.94 -2.49
C LEU A 11 -4.99 -5.99 -0.97
N TYR A 12 -4.07 -6.79 -0.44
CA TYR A 12 -3.82 -6.94 0.98
C TYR A 12 -2.44 -6.36 1.31
N TRP A 13 -2.34 -5.53 2.35
CA TRP A 13 -1.05 -5.05 2.83
C TRP A 13 -1.01 -4.95 4.35
N ALA A 14 0.20 -4.89 4.88
CA ALA A 14 0.46 -4.87 6.31
C ALA A 14 0.52 -3.45 6.86
N ALA A 15 1.69 -2.81 6.80
CA ALA A 15 1.88 -1.45 7.29
C ALA A 15 1.54 -0.42 6.20
N GLY A 16 0.88 0.67 6.60
CA GLY A 16 0.69 1.83 5.74
C GLY A 16 2.01 2.52 5.39
N ASP A 17 2.02 3.27 4.30
CA ASP A 17 3.12 4.18 3.93
C ASP A 17 2.60 5.63 3.88
N PRO A 18 2.72 6.39 4.99
CA PRO A 18 2.29 7.79 5.03
C PRO A 18 3.09 8.73 4.12
N LYS A 19 4.29 8.33 3.70
CA LYS A 19 5.18 9.19 2.90
C LYS A 19 4.92 9.07 1.41
N GLY A 20 4.75 7.84 0.92
CA GLY A 20 4.68 7.55 -0.52
C GLY A 20 3.57 6.58 -0.92
N GLY A 21 2.76 6.09 0.01
CA GLY A 21 1.71 5.14 -0.28
C GLY A 21 0.68 5.72 -1.23
N ALA A 22 0.33 4.99 -2.28
CA ALA A 22 -0.65 5.44 -3.29
C ALA A 22 -2.06 4.86 -3.08
N VAL A 23 -2.26 4.00 -2.07
CA VAL A 23 -3.55 3.35 -1.79
C VAL A 23 -4.40 4.25 -0.91
N GLU A 24 -3.96 4.51 0.32
CA GLU A 24 -4.66 5.35 1.30
C GLU A 24 -4.07 6.75 1.43
N HIS A 25 -2.79 6.92 1.08
CA HIS A 25 -2.07 8.17 1.16
C HIS A 25 -1.80 8.77 -0.23
N GLY A 26 -1.19 9.96 -0.26
CA GLY A 26 -0.82 10.66 -1.47
C GLY A 26 -1.96 10.73 -2.51
N PRO A 27 -1.77 10.18 -3.73
CA PRO A 27 -2.72 10.31 -4.82
C PRO A 27 -4.01 9.50 -4.66
N ARG A 28 -4.11 8.58 -3.69
CA ARG A 28 -5.22 7.63 -3.51
C ARG A 28 -5.70 7.07 -4.85
N PHE A 29 -4.77 6.40 -5.54
CA PHE A 29 -4.86 6.05 -6.95
C PHE A 29 -6.17 5.33 -7.33
N PHE A 30 -6.67 4.44 -6.48
CA PHE A 30 -7.87 3.66 -6.78
C PHE A 30 -9.18 4.43 -6.63
N SER A 31 -9.17 5.63 -6.03
CA SER A 31 -10.33 6.54 -6.03
C SER A 31 -10.30 7.54 -7.19
N GLN A 32 -9.30 7.48 -8.08
CA GLN A 32 -9.19 8.42 -9.18
C GLN A 32 -10.19 8.09 -10.30
N PRO A 33 -10.81 9.10 -10.94
CA PRO A 33 -11.73 8.87 -12.08
C PRO A 33 -11.06 8.18 -13.28
N THR A 34 -9.74 8.31 -13.40
CA THR A 34 -8.92 7.69 -14.44
C THR A 34 -8.56 6.24 -14.14
N CYS A 35 -8.96 5.70 -12.98
CA CYS A 35 -8.71 4.32 -12.60
C CYS A 35 -9.81 3.39 -13.14
N HIS A 36 -9.51 2.63 -14.18
CA HIS A 36 -10.50 1.75 -14.84
C HIS A 36 -10.74 0.42 -14.12
N HIS A 37 -9.89 0.05 -13.17
CA HIS A 37 -10.06 -1.14 -12.33
C HIS A 37 -9.57 -0.87 -10.91
N ALA A 38 -10.46 -0.98 -9.93
CA ALA A 38 -10.15 -0.81 -8.52
C ALA A 38 -10.30 -2.15 -7.77
N PRO A 39 -9.24 -2.66 -7.12
CA PRO A 39 -9.34 -3.85 -6.27
C PRO A 39 -10.13 -3.58 -4.99
N GLU A 40 -10.61 -4.65 -4.36
CA GLU A 40 -10.99 -4.63 -2.95
C GLU A 40 -9.72 -4.38 -2.10
N LEU A 41 -9.76 -3.43 -1.17
CA LEU A 41 -8.61 -2.96 -0.41
C LEU A 41 -8.69 -3.42 1.05
N TYR A 42 -7.62 -4.04 1.54
CA TYR A 42 -7.51 -4.54 2.91
C TYR A 42 -6.13 -4.21 3.49
N GLY A 43 -6.08 -3.20 4.36
CA GLY A 43 -4.86 -2.78 5.06
C GLY A 43 -4.76 -3.31 6.48
N GLY A 44 -3.61 -3.10 7.10
CA GLY A 44 -3.42 -3.30 8.54
C GLY A 44 -3.06 -4.73 8.96
N ILE A 45 -2.86 -5.66 8.02
CA ILE A 45 -2.64 -7.07 8.37
C ILE A 45 -1.26 -7.24 9.03
N ARG A 46 -1.24 -7.53 10.34
CA ARG A 46 0.00 -7.60 11.14
C ARG A 46 0.85 -6.32 11.00
N GLU A 47 0.19 -5.17 10.94
CA GLU A 47 0.83 -3.87 10.72
C GLU A 47 2.00 -3.61 11.66
N SER A 48 1.83 -3.84 12.96
CA SER A 48 2.88 -3.56 13.96
C SER A 48 4.17 -4.33 13.68
N GLU A 49 4.06 -5.57 13.22
CA GLU A 49 5.21 -6.43 12.93
C GLU A 49 5.93 -6.00 11.65
N ALA A 50 5.17 -5.74 10.57
CA ALA A 50 5.75 -5.22 9.33
C ALA A 50 6.41 -3.84 9.53
N ALA A 51 5.78 -2.98 10.34
CA ALA A 51 6.33 -1.68 10.70
C ALA A 51 7.64 -1.82 11.51
N ALA A 52 7.72 -2.79 12.43
CA ALA A 52 8.96 -3.10 13.15
C ALA A 52 10.06 -3.55 12.19
N MET A 53 9.77 -4.50 11.28
CA MET A 53 10.75 -4.96 10.28
C MET A 53 11.33 -3.82 9.44
N LEU A 54 10.46 -2.90 8.96
CA LEU A 54 10.91 -1.72 8.20
C LEU A 54 11.80 -0.80 9.03
N ARG A 55 11.43 -0.52 10.28
CA ARG A 55 12.21 0.34 11.19
C ARG A 55 13.58 -0.27 11.48
N ASP A 56 13.64 -1.57 11.74
CA ASP A 56 14.90 -2.25 12.06
C ASP A 56 15.83 -2.29 10.86
N PHE A 57 15.30 -2.55 9.66
CA PHE A 57 16.08 -2.51 8.42
C PHE A 57 16.71 -1.14 8.18
N PHE A 58 15.93 -0.05 8.26
CA PHE A 58 16.47 1.29 8.03
C PHE A 58 17.33 1.80 9.19
N ARG A 59 17.13 1.32 10.42
CA ARG A 59 17.99 1.64 11.56
C ARG A 59 19.41 1.10 11.33
N ALA A 60 19.53 -0.13 10.82
CA ALA A 60 20.82 -0.77 10.59
C ALA A 60 21.64 -0.15 9.44
N ARG A 61 21.03 0.69 8.59
CA ARG A 61 21.63 1.27 7.38
C ARG A 61 21.84 2.79 7.48
N ARG A 62 21.71 3.34 8.69
CA ARG A 62 21.93 4.76 9.00
C ARG A 62 23.35 5.04 9.45
#